data_AF-A0A1H0A112-F1
#
_entry.id   AF-A0A1H0A112-F1
#
_cell.length_a   1.000
_cell.length_b   1.000
_cell.length_c   1.000
_cell.angle_alpha   90.00
_cell.angle_beta   90.00
_cell.angle_gamma   90.00
#
_symmetry.space_group_name_H-M   'P 1'
#
loop_
_entity.id
_entity.type
_entity.pdbx_description
1 polymer ?
#
loop_
_entity_poly.entity_id
_entity_poly.type
_entity_poly.pdbx_seq_one_letter_code
_entity_poly.pdbx_strand_id
1 'polypeptide(L)'
;MTLIRVAGNGAFQRKDVGQAYRKNAEFYQPKKNPSLAELEDLLLGNKEKEIDSNEVSAAVKEFQQMEKNKGMLDIKGPSVPVQTIGGPTPEDTIELLEEVRSTALADADPTPQELRTAATASAKIQSVQSQITLHQEATRQIEIEAKRQREDEAAISNRSVQYDHQPPEVRGENVQKRRFIEQAIAKYSLQVHLKKYGFTDQQPSFFRIA
;
A
#
# COMPACT_ATOMS: atom_id res chain seq x y z
N MET A 1 -75.15 14.43 -51.37
CA MET A 1 -74.35 13.21 -51.14
C MET A 1 -72.99 13.48 -51.77
N THR A 2 -72.01 13.94 -50.97
CA THR A 2 -70.71 14.40 -51.49
C THR A 2 -69.59 13.76 -50.67
N LEU A 3 -68.77 12.97 -51.34
CA LEU A 3 -67.67 12.16 -50.80
C LEU A 3 -66.46 13.03 -50.47
N ILE A 4 -65.92 12.86 -49.25
CA ILE A 4 -64.63 13.42 -48.82
C ILE A 4 -63.53 12.45 -49.26
N ARG A 5 -62.61 12.89 -50.12
CA ARG A 5 -61.32 12.21 -50.34
C ARG A 5 -60.26 12.85 -49.45
N VAL A 6 -59.78 12.09 -48.46
CA VAL A 6 -58.58 12.42 -47.68
C VAL A 6 -57.37 11.87 -48.44
N ALA A 7 -56.54 12.75 -48.99
CA ALA A 7 -55.23 12.41 -49.53
C ALA A 7 -54.20 12.37 -48.39
N GLY A 8 -53.42 11.29 -48.32
CA GLY A 8 -52.46 11.03 -47.24
C GLY A 8 -51.21 11.92 -47.30
N ASN A 9 -50.94 12.61 -46.19
CA ASN A 9 -49.69 13.35 -45.93
C ASN A 9 -48.64 12.44 -45.28
N GLY A 10 -48.09 11.49 -46.04
CA GLY A 10 -47.13 10.50 -45.53
C GLY A 10 -45.75 10.48 -46.17
N ALA A 11 -45.37 11.47 -46.99
CA ALA A 11 -44.21 11.33 -47.88
C ALA A 11 -43.09 12.38 -47.75
N PHE A 12 -43.17 13.35 -46.83
CA PHE A 12 -42.20 14.46 -46.80
C PHE A 12 -41.09 14.38 -45.73
N GLN A 13 -41.15 13.45 -44.76
CA GLN A 13 -40.16 13.42 -43.66
C GLN A 13 -39.08 12.31 -43.76
N ARG A 14 -39.21 11.34 -44.66
CA ARG A 14 -38.25 10.22 -44.74
C ARG A 14 -36.93 10.55 -45.45
N LYS A 15 -36.89 11.62 -46.24
CA LYS A 15 -35.69 11.98 -47.02
C LYS A 15 -34.60 12.65 -46.18
N ASP A 16 -34.95 13.31 -45.07
CA ASP A 16 -34.00 14.09 -44.25
C ASP A 16 -33.25 13.23 -43.24
N VAL A 17 -33.98 12.37 -42.50
CA VAL A 17 -33.38 11.46 -41.51
C VAL A 17 -32.36 10.52 -42.16
N GLY A 18 -32.66 9.97 -43.34
CA GLY A 18 -31.73 9.08 -44.05
C GLY A 18 -30.41 9.77 -44.43
N GLN A 19 -30.43 11.06 -44.74
CA GLN A 19 -29.21 11.82 -45.05
C GLN A 19 -28.41 12.21 -43.80
N ALA A 20 -29.08 12.51 -42.68
CA ALA A 20 -28.42 12.77 -41.41
C ALA A 20 -27.65 11.53 -40.91
N TYR A 21 -28.25 10.33 -41.03
CA TYR A 21 -27.57 9.08 -40.69
C TYR A 21 -26.39 8.79 -41.62
N ARG A 22 -26.52 9.06 -42.92
CA ARG A 22 -25.45 8.80 -43.90
C ARG A 22 -24.26 9.76 -43.70
N LYS A 23 -24.52 11.04 -43.42
CA LYS A 23 -23.47 12.02 -43.06
C LYS A 23 -22.73 11.62 -41.79
N ASN A 24 -23.44 11.19 -40.75
CA ASN A 24 -22.78 10.74 -39.50
C ASN A 24 -21.95 9.47 -39.72
N ALA A 25 -22.42 8.53 -40.53
CA ALA A 25 -21.68 7.30 -40.83
C ALA A 25 -20.38 7.55 -41.61
N GLU A 26 -20.34 8.57 -42.48
CA GLU A 26 -19.12 8.96 -43.20
C GLU A 26 -18.02 9.50 -42.26
N PHE A 27 -18.38 10.11 -41.12
CA PHE A 27 -17.43 10.51 -40.08
C PHE A 27 -16.92 9.34 -39.23
N TYR A 28 -17.62 8.21 -39.23
CA TYR A 28 -17.24 6.95 -38.57
C TYR A 28 -16.59 5.96 -39.53
N GLN A 29 -16.01 6.42 -40.63
CA GLN A 29 -15.04 5.58 -41.31
C GLN A 29 -13.84 5.40 -40.37
N PRO A 30 -13.49 4.16 -39.99
CA PRO A 30 -12.30 3.92 -39.20
C PRO A 30 -11.11 4.29 -40.07
N LYS A 31 -10.67 5.56 -39.97
CA LYS A 31 -9.35 5.97 -40.42
C LYS A 31 -8.40 4.98 -39.73
N LYS A 32 -7.79 4.09 -40.52
CA LYS A 32 -6.79 3.14 -40.06
C LYS A 32 -5.61 3.97 -39.56
N ASN A 33 -5.70 4.39 -38.31
CA ASN A 33 -4.67 5.13 -37.62
C ASN A 33 -3.57 4.10 -37.32
N PRO A 34 -2.36 4.24 -37.90
CA PRO A 34 -1.28 3.27 -37.68
C PRO A 34 -0.93 3.16 -36.19
N SER A 35 -1.12 4.23 -35.42
CA SER A 35 -0.96 4.25 -33.97
C SER A 35 -1.94 3.33 -33.23
N LEU A 36 -3.12 3.05 -33.79
CA LEU A 36 -4.13 2.20 -33.16
C LEU A 36 -3.78 0.73 -33.34
N ALA A 37 -3.21 0.36 -34.49
CA ALA A 37 -2.65 -0.97 -34.71
C ALA A 37 -1.41 -1.21 -33.83
N GLU A 38 -0.55 -0.21 -33.67
CA GLU A 38 0.58 -0.28 -32.74
C GLU A 38 0.14 -0.42 -31.28
N LEU A 39 -0.91 0.30 -30.89
CA LEU A 39 -1.53 0.18 -29.57
C LEU A 39 -2.17 -1.20 -29.36
N GLU A 40 -2.86 -1.74 -30.36
CA GLU A 40 -3.39 -3.10 -30.31
C GLU A 40 -2.28 -4.14 -30.14
N ASP A 41 -1.17 -4.01 -30.87
CA ASP A 41 -0.01 -4.90 -30.71
C ASP A 41 0.69 -4.78 -29.35
N LEU A 42 0.73 -3.56 -28.78
CA LEU A 42 1.25 -3.31 -27.42
C LEU A 42 0.30 -3.89 -26.35
N LEU A 43 -1.01 -3.74 -26.53
CA LEU A 43 -2.03 -4.30 -25.63
C LEU A 43 -2.11 -5.81 -25.68
N LEU A 44 -1.84 -6.41 -26.85
CA LEU A 44 -1.78 -7.86 -27.03
C LEU A 44 -0.43 -8.45 -26.58
N GLY A 45 0.54 -7.61 -26.18
CA GLY A 45 1.85 -8.04 -25.70
C GLY A 45 2.78 -8.56 -26.80
N ASN A 46 2.42 -8.39 -28.08
CA ASN A 46 3.20 -8.88 -29.22
C ASN A 46 4.57 -8.18 -29.33
N LYS A 47 4.69 -6.95 -28.81
CA LYS A 47 5.92 -6.15 -28.83
C LYS A 47 6.73 -6.15 -27.52
N GLU A 48 6.25 -6.78 -26.45
CA GLU A 48 7.02 -6.88 -25.18
C GLU A 48 8.24 -7.80 -25.31
N LYS A 49 8.21 -8.76 -26.25
CA LYS A 49 9.29 -9.75 -26.45
C LYS A 49 10.57 -9.20 -27.11
N GLU A 50 10.55 -8.04 -27.76
CA GLU A 50 11.74 -7.48 -28.43
C GLU A 50 12.61 -6.61 -27.51
N ILE A 51 12.14 -6.29 -26.30
CA ILE A 51 12.87 -5.45 -25.32
C ILE A 51 13.71 -6.31 -24.35
N ASP A 52 13.75 -7.63 -24.55
CA ASP A 52 14.73 -8.53 -23.93
C ASP A 52 16.13 -8.29 -24.54
N SER A 53 16.61 -7.07 -24.32
CA SER A 53 17.94 -6.59 -24.58
C SER A 53 18.94 -7.49 -23.85
N ASN A 54 19.98 -7.90 -24.57
CA ASN A 54 21.16 -8.61 -24.05
C ASN A 54 21.74 -7.99 -22.76
N GLU A 55 21.49 -6.70 -22.49
CA GLU A 55 21.96 -5.99 -21.31
C GLU A 55 21.24 -6.41 -20.03
N VAL A 56 19.93 -6.71 -20.09
CA VAL A 56 19.16 -7.15 -18.91
C VAL A 56 19.60 -8.55 -18.49
N SER A 57 19.86 -9.42 -19.47
CA SER A 57 20.41 -10.78 -19.24
C SER A 57 21.81 -10.73 -18.63
N ALA A 58 22.65 -9.77 -19.03
CA ALA A 58 23.98 -9.56 -18.46
C ALA A 58 23.92 -9.05 -17.02
N ALA A 59 23.07 -8.05 -16.74
CA ALA A 59 22.92 -7.48 -15.39
C ALA A 59 22.35 -8.49 -14.38
N VAL A 60 21.38 -9.32 -14.79
CA VAL A 60 20.82 -10.39 -13.93
C VAL A 60 21.87 -11.46 -13.62
N LYS A 61 22.73 -11.82 -14.59
CA LYS A 61 23.85 -12.74 -14.34
C LYS A 61 24.89 -12.16 -13.39
N GLU A 62 25.23 -10.88 -13.53
CA GLU A 62 26.21 -10.21 -12.67
C GLU A 62 25.72 -10.14 -11.20
N PHE A 63 24.44 -9.83 -11.00
CA PHE A 63 23.82 -9.81 -9.67
C PHE A 63 23.83 -11.19 -8.99
N GLN A 64 23.51 -12.23 -9.76
CA GLN A 64 23.49 -13.61 -9.26
C GLN A 64 24.90 -14.14 -8.94
N GLN A 65 25.93 -13.61 -9.59
CA GLN A 65 27.33 -13.89 -9.29
C GLN A 65 27.81 -13.20 -8.00
N MET A 66 27.34 -11.98 -7.74
CA MET A 66 27.66 -11.24 -6.50
C MET A 66 27.01 -11.87 -5.26
N GLU A 67 25.78 -12.39 -5.36
CA GLU A 67 25.14 -13.08 -4.24
C GLU A 67 25.88 -14.38 -3.85
N LYS A 68 26.38 -15.14 -4.83
CA LYS A 68 27.19 -16.34 -4.56
C LYS A 68 28.51 -16.03 -3.85
N ASN A 69 29.08 -14.84 -4.06
CA ASN A 69 30.30 -14.39 -3.40
C ASN A 69 30.05 -13.71 -2.03
N LYS A 70 28.79 -13.51 -1.64
CA LYS A 70 28.40 -12.91 -0.35
C LYS A 70 28.25 -13.96 0.76
N GLY A 71 28.98 -15.07 0.66
CA GLY A 71 29.12 -16.08 1.71
C GLY A 71 30.27 -15.81 2.69
N MET A 72 30.94 -14.65 2.62
CA MET A 72 32.11 -14.33 3.44
C MET A 72 32.09 -12.88 3.94
N LEU A 73 31.01 -12.51 4.63
CA LEU A 73 31.02 -11.37 5.54
C LEU A 73 30.58 -11.83 6.93
N ASP A 74 31.35 -12.77 7.49
CA ASP A 74 31.52 -12.82 8.94
C ASP A 74 32.21 -11.53 9.36
N ILE A 75 31.41 -10.53 9.72
CA ILE A 75 31.88 -9.33 10.40
C ILE A 75 32.32 -9.77 11.80
N LYS A 76 33.54 -10.30 11.88
CA LYS A 76 34.28 -10.51 13.11
C LYS A 76 34.79 -9.14 13.57
N GLY A 77 33.87 -8.26 13.93
CA GLY A 77 34.20 -7.13 14.80
C GLY A 77 34.73 -7.68 16.13
N PRO A 78 35.55 -6.95 16.88
CA PRO A 78 35.90 -7.34 18.23
C PRO A 78 34.60 -7.43 19.03
N SER A 79 34.09 -8.65 19.17
CA SER A 79 33.09 -9.03 20.16
C SER A 79 33.76 -8.89 21.51
N VAL A 80 33.90 -7.65 21.97
CA VAL A 80 33.90 -7.41 23.40
C VAL A 80 32.53 -7.92 23.83
N PRO A 81 32.43 -8.95 24.68
CA PRO A 81 31.16 -9.28 25.27
C PRO A 81 30.74 -8.04 26.03
N VAL A 82 29.83 -7.26 25.45
CA VAL A 82 29.03 -6.33 26.23
C VAL A 82 28.31 -7.26 27.16
N GLN A 83 28.82 -7.37 28.40
CA GLN A 83 28.08 -8.00 29.47
C GLN A 83 26.74 -7.28 29.48
N THR A 84 25.73 -7.94 28.94
CA THR A 84 24.35 -7.51 29.08
C THR A 84 24.02 -7.76 30.54
N ILE A 85 24.49 -6.86 31.39
CA ILE A 85 23.85 -6.51 32.65
C ILE A 85 22.49 -5.98 32.20
N GLY A 86 21.57 -6.90 31.95
CA GLY A 86 20.32 -6.65 31.26
C GLY A 86 19.30 -7.62 31.81
N GLY A 87 18.43 -7.10 32.68
CA GLY A 87 17.27 -7.83 33.15
C GLY A 87 16.29 -8.10 32.01
N PRO A 88 15.24 -8.90 32.25
CA PRO A 88 14.23 -9.20 31.24
C PRO A 88 13.44 -7.96 30.79
N THR A 89 13.43 -6.88 31.58
CA THR A 89 12.84 -5.58 31.24
C THR A 89 13.86 -4.44 31.30
N PRO A 90 13.64 -3.34 30.55
CA PRO A 90 14.50 -2.16 30.64
C PRO A 90 14.46 -1.51 32.03
N GLU A 91 13.37 -1.67 32.79
CA GLU A 91 13.26 -1.22 34.18
C GLU A 91 14.18 -2.02 35.11
N ASP A 92 14.14 -3.36 35.05
CA ASP A 92 15.03 -4.22 35.85
C ASP A 92 16.51 -3.95 35.51
N THR A 93 16.77 -3.57 34.26
CA THR A 93 18.11 -3.19 33.81
C THR A 93 18.57 -1.89 34.46
N ILE A 94 17.68 -0.91 34.65
CA ILE A 94 18.01 0.32 35.37
C ILE A 94 18.29 0.01 36.84
N GLU A 95 17.46 -0.81 37.49
CA GLU A 95 17.66 -1.20 38.90
C GLU A 95 19.02 -1.85 39.12
N LEU A 96 19.41 -2.78 38.25
CA LEU A 96 20.71 -3.43 38.32
C LEU A 96 21.88 -2.48 38.08
N LEU A 97 21.74 -1.52 37.15
CA LEU A 97 22.77 -0.50 36.90
C LEU A 97 22.87 0.53 38.03
N GLU A 98 21.76 0.83 38.69
CA GLU A 98 21.71 1.67 39.90
C GLU A 98 22.43 0.98 41.05
N GLU A 99 22.24 -0.34 41.23
CA GLU A 99 22.99 -1.15 42.19
C GLU A 99 24.50 -1.12 41.88
N VAL A 100 24.90 -1.36 40.64
CA VAL A 100 26.31 -1.28 40.21
C VAL A 100 26.89 0.12 40.44
N ARG A 101 26.12 1.19 40.22
CA ARG A 101 26.56 2.56 40.50
C ARG A 101 26.73 2.79 42.00
N SER A 102 25.79 2.32 42.82
CA SER A 102 25.80 2.52 44.27
C SER A 102 26.94 1.76 44.95
N THR A 103 27.19 0.52 44.52
CA THR A 103 28.30 -0.31 45.02
C THR A 103 29.65 0.27 44.65
N ALA A 104 29.81 0.79 43.43
CA ALA A 104 31.04 1.46 43.00
C ALA A 104 31.29 2.81 43.70
N LEU A 105 30.29 3.42 44.34
CA LEU A 105 30.40 4.69 45.06
C LEU A 105 30.25 4.53 46.59
N ALA A 106 30.22 3.29 47.10
CA ALA A 106 29.95 3.02 48.50
C ALA A 106 31.13 3.37 49.42
N ASP A 107 32.36 3.23 48.92
CA ASP A 107 33.57 3.52 49.69
C ASP A 107 33.87 5.02 49.76
N ALA A 108 34.41 5.47 50.91
CA ALA A 108 34.70 6.88 51.16
C ALA A 108 35.81 7.46 50.25
N ASP A 109 36.70 6.61 49.74
CA ASP A 109 37.74 6.95 48.75
C ASP A 109 37.67 5.97 47.56
N PRO A 110 36.72 6.15 46.62
CA PRO A 110 36.51 5.23 45.52
C PRO A 110 37.72 5.23 44.57
N THR A 111 38.12 4.04 44.13
CA THR A 111 39.25 3.87 43.21
C THR A 111 38.93 4.46 41.82
N PRO A 112 39.95 4.85 41.03
CA PRO A 112 39.73 5.36 39.67
C PRO A 112 39.01 4.38 38.74
N GLN A 113 39.07 3.07 39.03
CA GLN A 113 38.34 2.04 38.27
C GLN A 113 36.86 2.05 38.63
N GLU A 114 36.52 2.15 39.91
CA GLU A 114 35.13 2.23 40.38
C GLU A 114 34.43 3.50 39.89
N LEU A 115 35.13 4.64 39.87
CA LEU A 115 34.62 5.87 39.26
C LEU A 115 34.27 5.70 37.77
N ARG A 116 35.08 4.95 37.02
CA ARG A 116 34.79 4.63 35.62
C ARG A 116 33.57 3.71 35.52
N THR A 117 33.49 2.69 36.36
CA THR A 117 32.34 1.78 36.40
C THR A 117 31.04 2.55 36.70
N ALA A 118 31.03 3.42 37.70
CA ALA A 118 29.90 4.28 38.03
C ALA A 118 29.52 5.23 36.88
N ALA A 119 30.50 5.82 36.19
CA ALA A 119 30.26 6.66 35.02
C ALA A 119 29.66 5.87 33.85
N THR A 120 30.17 4.66 33.58
CA THR A 120 29.62 3.79 32.54
C THR A 120 28.21 3.31 32.85
N ALA A 121 27.93 2.96 34.11
CA ALA A 121 26.58 2.59 34.56
C ALA A 121 25.62 3.77 34.39
N SER A 122 26.03 4.99 34.77
CA SER A 122 25.23 6.21 34.62
C SER A 122 24.91 6.52 33.15
N ALA A 123 25.89 6.38 32.25
CA ALA A 123 25.67 6.55 30.81
C ALA A 123 24.69 5.51 30.25
N LYS A 124 24.78 4.27 30.74
CA LYS A 124 23.87 3.19 30.31
C LYS A 124 22.45 3.43 30.81
N ILE A 125 22.26 3.89 32.06
CA ILE A 125 20.95 4.26 32.62
C ILE A 125 20.27 5.32 31.74
N GLN A 126 21.00 6.38 31.35
CA GLN A 126 20.45 7.42 30.46
C GLN A 126 20.01 6.85 29.10
N SER A 127 20.81 5.94 28.54
CA SER A 127 20.47 5.28 27.28
C SER A 127 19.19 4.43 27.40
N VAL A 128 19.04 3.68 28.50
CA VAL A 128 17.85 2.84 28.73
C VAL A 128 16.62 3.72 28.99
N GLN A 129 16.73 4.79 29.77
CA GLN A 129 15.65 5.75 30.00
C GLN A 129 15.15 6.41 28.71
N SER A 130 16.06 6.76 27.80
CA SER A 130 15.71 7.26 26.47
C SER A 130 14.91 6.24 25.68
N GLN A 131 15.32 4.97 25.70
CA GLN A 131 14.58 3.89 25.03
C GLN A 131 13.18 3.67 25.61
N ILE A 132 13.03 3.72 26.94
CA ILE A 132 11.73 3.61 27.61
C ILE A 132 10.80 4.75 27.16
N THR A 133 11.31 5.99 27.14
CA THR A 133 10.54 7.17 26.71
C THR A 133 10.05 7.00 25.27
N LEU A 134 10.94 6.61 24.35
CA LEU A 134 10.60 6.38 22.95
C LEU A 134 9.55 5.27 22.79
N HIS A 135 9.68 4.19 23.56
CA HIS A 135 8.72 3.08 23.53
C HIS A 135 7.33 3.51 24.03
N GLN A 136 7.28 4.32 25.10
CA GLN A 136 6.02 4.88 25.63
C GLN A 136 5.34 5.80 24.60
N GLU A 137 6.11 6.66 23.94
CA GLU A 137 5.59 7.54 22.88
C GLU A 137 5.06 6.74 21.68
N ALA A 138 5.79 5.73 21.23
CA ALA A 138 5.35 4.86 20.15
C ALA A 138 4.04 4.15 20.50
N THR A 139 3.95 3.59 21.71
CA THR A 139 2.73 2.92 22.21
C THR A 139 1.54 3.88 22.24
N ARG A 140 1.75 5.12 22.69
CA ARG A 140 0.72 6.16 22.71
C ARG A 140 0.24 6.51 21.29
N GLN A 141 1.15 6.62 20.33
CA GLN A 141 0.78 6.90 18.94
C GLN A 141 -0.05 5.77 18.34
N ILE A 142 0.32 4.51 18.59
CA ILE A 142 -0.44 3.34 18.16
C ILE A 142 -1.87 3.38 18.73
N GLU A 143 -2.02 3.71 20.02
CA GLU A 143 -3.35 3.79 20.65
C GLU A 143 -4.21 4.90 20.02
N ILE A 144 -3.62 6.06 19.75
CA ILE A 144 -4.32 7.18 19.10
C ILE A 144 -4.76 6.78 17.69
N GLU A 145 -3.88 6.17 16.91
CA GLU A 145 -4.19 5.76 15.55
C GLU A 145 -5.24 4.64 15.52
N ALA A 146 -5.18 3.69 16.45
CA ALA A 146 -6.19 2.65 16.61
C ALA A 146 -7.57 3.23 16.98
N LYS A 147 -7.62 4.26 17.83
CA LYS A 147 -8.88 4.97 18.12
C LYS A 147 -9.43 5.68 16.87
N ARG A 148 -8.57 6.38 16.14
CA ARG A 148 -8.93 7.05 14.89
C ARG A 148 -9.48 6.08 13.85
N GLN A 149 -8.84 4.91 13.69
CA GLN A 149 -9.32 3.87 12.79
C GLN A 149 -10.72 3.36 13.18
N ARG A 150 -10.98 3.12 14.46
CA ARG A 150 -12.34 2.75 14.92
C ARG A 150 -13.37 3.83 14.64
N GLU A 151 -13.03 5.10 14.83
CA GLU A 151 -13.92 6.22 14.52
C GLU A 151 -14.22 6.32 13.02
N ASP A 152 -13.19 6.16 12.17
CA ASP A 152 -13.35 6.13 10.72
C ASP A 152 -14.21 4.93 10.28
N GLU A 153 -14.01 3.75 10.85
CA GLU A 153 -14.86 2.56 10.61
C GLU A 153 -16.31 2.78 11.05
N ALA A 154 -16.54 3.38 12.22
CA ALA A 154 -17.87 3.72 12.70
C ALA A 154 -18.55 4.77 11.81
N ALA A 155 -17.80 5.75 11.29
CA ALA A 155 -18.31 6.75 10.35
C ALA A 155 -18.69 6.13 9.00
N ILE A 156 -17.89 5.18 8.49
CA ILE A 156 -18.21 4.42 7.27
C ILE A 156 -19.46 3.56 7.49
N SER A 157 -19.58 2.90 8.65
CA SER A 157 -20.75 2.10 9.02
C SER A 157 -22.03 2.95 9.13
N ASN A 158 -21.97 4.13 9.75
CA ASN A 158 -23.12 5.03 9.82
C ASN A 158 -23.52 5.58 8.43
N ARG A 159 -22.55 5.81 7.54
CA ARG A 159 -22.80 6.25 6.16
C ARG A 159 -23.46 5.17 5.29
N SER A 160 -23.14 3.89 5.50
CA SER A 160 -23.77 2.81 4.74
C SER A 160 -25.23 2.58 5.15
N VAL A 161 -25.58 2.81 6.43
CA VAL A 161 -26.97 2.72 6.91
C VAL A 161 -27.86 3.84 6.35
N GLN A 162 -27.33 5.05 6.12
CA GLN A 162 -28.11 6.17 5.55
C GLN A 162 -28.49 5.99 4.06
N TYR A 163 -27.85 5.08 3.31
CA TYR A 163 -28.16 4.84 1.89
C TYR A 163 -29.39 3.95 1.65
N ASP A 164 -29.97 3.34 2.70
CA ASP A 164 -31.08 2.39 2.58
C ASP A 164 -32.48 3.00 2.81
N HIS A 165 -32.59 4.32 3.03
CA HIS A 165 -33.88 5.01 3.22
C HIS A 165 -34.31 5.89 2.03
N GLN A 166 -34.08 5.42 0.80
CA GLN A 166 -34.62 6.04 -0.40
C GLN A 166 -35.89 5.29 -0.87
N PRO A 167 -37.03 5.98 -1.10
CA PRO A 167 -38.30 5.32 -1.43
C PRO A 167 -38.21 4.58 -2.78
N PRO A 168 -39.06 3.55 -3.01
CA PRO A 168 -38.86 2.57 -4.05
C PRO A 168 -39.37 3.10 -5.39
N GLU A 169 -38.60 3.96 -6.06
CA GLU A 169 -38.79 4.23 -7.47
C GLU A 169 -37.63 3.65 -8.28
N VAL A 170 -37.99 2.67 -9.13
CA VAL A 170 -37.21 2.10 -10.24
C VAL A 170 -36.04 1.16 -9.86
N ARG A 171 -36.39 -0.02 -9.35
CA ARG A 171 -35.47 -1.10 -8.91
C ARG A 171 -34.84 -1.94 -10.04
N GLY A 172 -35.01 -1.58 -11.32
CA GLY A 172 -34.51 -2.37 -12.46
C GLY A 172 -33.15 -1.96 -13.02
N GLU A 173 -32.86 -0.65 -13.07
CA GLU A 173 -31.70 -0.12 -13.83
C GLU A 173 -30.46 0.17 -12.97
N ASN A 174 -30.59 0.09 -11.64
CA ASN A 174 -29.56 0.54 -10.71
C ASN A 174 -28.55 -0.54 -10.27
N VAL A 175 -28.78 -1.82 -10.57
CA VAL A 175 -27.86 -2.89 -10.14
C VAL A 175 -26.56 -2.84 -10.96
N GLN A 176 -26.66 -2.60 -12.27
CA GLN A 176 -25.46 -2.49 -13.12
C GLN A 176 -24.65 -1.25 -12.77
N LYS A 177 -25.31 -0.10 -12.56
CA LYS A 177 -24.64 1.14 -12.12
C LYS A 177 -23.94 0.95 -10.77
N ARG A 178 -24.58 0.28 -9.80
CA ARG A 178 -23.94 -0.08 -8.52
C ARG A 178 -22.71 -0.95 -8.71
N ARG A 179 -22.77 -1.99 -9.54
CA ARG A 179 -21.61 -2.84 -9.87
C ARG A 179 -20.46 -2.05 -10.49
N PHE A 180 -20.75 -1.13 -11.41
CA PHE A 180 -19.71 -0.29 -12.01
C PHE A 180 -19.07 0.66 -11.01
N ILE A 181 -19.86 1.23 -10.08
CA ILE A 181 -19.36 2.08 -9.00
C ILE A 181 -18.46 1.26 -8.05
N GLU A 182 -18.89 0.07 -7.64
CA GLU A 182 -18.08 -0.82 -6.80
C GLU A 182 -16.77 -1.22 -7.48
N GLN A 183 -16.81 -1.57 -8.76
CA GLN A 183 -15.61 -1.86 -9.54
C GLN A 183 -14.67 -0.65 -9.63
N ALA A 184 -15.21 0.55 -9.81
CA ALA A 184 -14.41 1.77 -9.86
C ALA A 184 -13.75 2.07 -8.51
N ILE A 185 -14.49 1.89 -7.40
CA ILE A 185 -13.96 2.04 -6.04
C ILE A 185 -12.83 1.04 -5.80
N ALA A 186 -13.03 -0.25 -6.12
CA ALA A 186 -12.03 -1.30 -5.91
C ALA A 186 -10.74 -1.05 -6.71
N LYS A 187 -10.87 -0.61 -7.98
CA LYS A 187 -9.71 -0.25 -8.81
C LYS A 187 -8.95 0.94 -8.25
N TYR A 188 -9.67 1.98 -7.84
CA TYR A 188 -9.06 3.17 -7.26
C TYR A 188 -8.36 2.87 -5.93
N SER A 189 -9.00 2.11 -5.04
CA SER A 189 -8.40 1.72 -3.76
C SER A 189 -7.14 0.88 -3.97
N LEU A 190 -7.16 -0.05 -4.94
CA LEU A 190 -5.99 -0.84 -5.31
C LEU A 190 -4.86 0.05 -5.83
N GLN A 191 -5.16 0.99 -6.74
CA GLN A 191 -4.16 1.92 -7.28
C GLN A 191 -3.53 2.79 -6.18
N VAL A 192 -4.33 3.31 -5.26
CA VAL A 192 -3.84 4.09 -4.11
C VAL A 192 -2.97 3.23 -3.20
N HIS A 193 -3.37 1.98 -2.95
CA HIS A 193 -2.59 1.04 -2.15
C HIS A 193 -1.24 0.73 -2.80
N LEU A 194 -1.23 0.39 -4.08
CA LEU A 194 0.00 0.15 -4.85
C LEU A 194 0.91 1.38 -4.89
N LYS A 195 0.35 2.59 -5.02
CA LYS A 195 1.11 3.84 -5.00
C LYS A 195 1.72 4.14 -3.63
N LYS A 196 1.04 3.75 -2.53
CA LYS A 196 1.50 4.01 -1.16
C LYS A 196 2.50 2.96 -0.66
N TYR A 197 2.26 1.69 -0.94
CA TYR A 197 2.97 0.56 -0.33
C TYR A 197 3.81 -0.25 -1.32
N GLY A 198 3.79 0.11 -2.60
CA GLY A 198 4.46 -0.65 -3.66
C GLY A 198 3.69 -1.91 -4.08
N PHE A 199 4.26 -2.68 -4.99
CA PHE A 199 3.70 -3.96 -5.43
C PHE A 199 4.05 -5.03 -4.39
N THR A 200 3.08 -5.43 -3.58
CA THR A 200 3.22 -6.59 -2.69
C THR A 200 2.27 -7.67 -3.19
N ASP A 201 2.84 -8.77 -3.69
CA ASP A 201 2.05 -9.96 -4.04
C ASP A 201 1.49 -10.55 -2.74
N GLN A 202 0.27 -10.17 -2.38
CA GLN A 202 -0.49 -10.87 -1.36
C GLN A 202 -0.97 -12.21 -1.96
N GLN A 203 -0.04 -13.15 -2.14
CA GLN A 203 -0.43 -14.53 -2.39
C GLN A 203 -1.21 -15.02 -1.16
N PRO A 204 -2.42 -15.58 -1.33
CA PRO A 204 -3.13 -16.19 -0.22
C PRO A 204 -2.27 -17.33 0.35
N SER A 205 -1.72 -17.12 1.55
CA SER A 205 -0.95 -18.14 2.24
C SER A 205 -1.93 -19.15 2.85
N PHE A 206 -2.15 -20.26 2.16
CA PHE A 206 -2.84 -21.41 2.74
C PHE A 206 -1.88 -22.12 3.70
N PHE A 207 -1.97 -21.82 5.00
CA PHE A 207 -1.38 -22.69 6.01
C PHE A 207 -2.10 -24.04 5.94
N ARG A 208 -1.43 -25.07 5.43
CA ARG A 208 -1.91 -26.45 5.60
C ARG A 208 -1.65 -26.81 7.06
N ILE A 209 -2.73 -26.94 7.82
CA ILE A 209 -2.68 -27.55 9.16
C ILE A 209 -2.32 -29.03 8.92
N ALA A 210 -1.18 -29.46 9.45
CA ALA A 210 -0.72 -30.85 9.47
C ALA A 210 -0.97 -31.45 10.85
#